data_AF-A0A7K3NTI6-F1
#
_entry.id   AF-A0A7K3NTI6-F1
#
_cell.length_a   1.000
_cell.length_b   1.000
_cell.length_c   1.000
_cell.angle_alpha   90.00
_cell.angle_beta   90.00
_cell.angle_gamma   90.00
#
_symmetry.space_group_name_H-M   'P 1'
#
loop_
_entity.id
_entity.type
_entity.pdbx_description
1 polymer ?
#
loop_
_entity_poly.entity_id
_entity_poly.type
_entity_poly.pdbx_seq_one_letter_code
_entity_poly.pdbx_strand_id
1 'polypeptide(L)'
;MMGGLGRGPGLQRLLVETAGQGDIFYIVITDRSGKILAHDDRSLVGSQFLPPEELALLAPTGEEKWRVVREEGTGRRSFLVYREFLPRGGPERRRGQGRFPGPRDLFPAPPDLSDGPLPGVRGVPPGR
;
A
#
# COMPACT_ATOMS: atom_id res chain seq x y z
N MET A 1 -1.50 32.24 22.97
CA MET A 1 -1.32 31.87 21.54
C MET A 1 0.17 31.90 21.23
N MET A 2 0.76 30.80 20.73
CA MET A 2 2.10 30.70 20.14
C MET A 2 2.27 29.33 19.46
N GLY A 3 3.07 29.30 18.39
CA GLY A 3 3.06 28.34 17.28
C GLY A 3 3.43 26.87 17.57
N GLY A 4 2.92 25.99 16.72
CA GLY A 4 3.19 24.56 16.72
C GLY A 4 2.98 23.89 15.36
N LEU A 5 3.29 24.58 14.25
CA LEU A 5 3.39 23.96 12.92
C LEU A 5 4.65 23.09 12.86
N GLY A 6 4.63 21.93 13.51
CA GLY A 6 5.80 21.04 13.59
C GLY A 6 5.54 19.60 14.03
N ARG A 7 4.31 19.23 14.41
CA ARG A 7 3.94 17.84 14.70
C ARG A 7 2.59 17.52 14.07
N GLY A 8 2.59 17.29 12.75
CA GLY A 8 1.50 16.50 12.17
C GLY A 8 1.43 15.13 12.85
N PRO A 9 0.30 14.41 12.79
CA PRO A 9 0.24 13.02 13.24
C PRO A 9 1.40 12.24 12.59
N GLY A 10 2.18 11.52 13.39
CA GLY A 10 3.26 10.68 12.86
C GLY A 10 2.71 9.66 11.85
N LEU A 11 3.55 9.20 10.91
CA LEU A 11 3.15 8.27 9.84
C LEU A 11 2.28 7.10 10.35
N GLN A 12 2.67 6.50 11.46
CA GLN A 12 1.93 5.44 12.12
C GLN A 12 0.50 5.83 12.54
N ARG A 13 0.31 7.07 13.01
CA ARG A 13 -1.02 7.58 13.41
C ARG A 13 -1.90 7.83 12.19
N LEU A 14 -1.31 8.38 11.12
CA LEU A 14 -2.01 8.59 9.85
C LEU A 14 -2.50 7.28 9.25
N LEU A 15 -1.67 6.23 9.28
CA LEU A 15 -2.06 4.90 8.79
C LEU A 15 -3.27 4.34 9.56
N VAL A 16 -3.24 4.41 10.89
CA VAL A 16 -4.35 3.96 11.74
C VAL A 16 -5.63 4.72 11.44
N GLU A 17 -5.57 6.05 11.36
CA GLU A 17 -6.75 6.88 11.10
C GLU A 17 -7.30 6.67 9.69
N THR A 18 -6.43 6.47 8.71
CA THR A 18 -6.84 6.27 7.31
C THR A 18 -7.41 4.86 7.10
N ALA A 19 -6.78 3.83 7.67
CA ALA A 19 -7.30 2.46 7.61
C ALA A 19 -8.62 2.28 8.37
N GLY A 20 -8.97 3.19 9.28
CA GLY A 20 -10.28 3.19 9.96
C GLY A 20 -11.47 3.56 9.06
N GLN A 21 -11.25 3.89 7.79
CA GLN A 21 -12.32 4.10 6.81
C GLN A 21 -12.95 2.76 6.40
N GLY A 22 -14.27 2.74 6.16
CA GLY A 22 -15.07 1.51 6.04
C GLY A 22 -14.71 0.52 4.94
N ASP A 23 -13.86 0.90 3.98
CA ASP A 23 -13.50 0.08 2.80
C ASP A 23 -11.99 -0.21 2.69
N ILE A 24 -11.22 0.07 3.75
CA ILE A 24 -9.77 -0.18 3.79
C ILE A 24 -9.49 -1.31 4.76
N PHE A 25 -8.99 -2.44 4.25
CA PHE A 25 -8.65 -3.57 5.12
C PHE A 25 -7.35 -3.37 5.90
N TYR A 26 -6.36 -2.72 5.30
CA TYR A 26 -5.10 -2.35 5.94
C TYR A 26 -4.36 -1.32 5.08
N ILE A 27 -3.40 -0.61 5.69
CA ILE A 27 -2.40 0.16 4.97
C ILE A 27 -1.04 -0.17 5.57
N VAL A 28 -0.11 -0.59 4.71
CA VAL A 28 1.21 -1.07 5.11
C VAL A 28 2.30 -0.39 4.28
N ILE A 29 3.43 -0.11 4.91
CA ILE A 29 4.67 0.35 4.27
C ILE A 29 5.74 -0.67 4.60
N THR A 30 6.40 -1.20 3.57
CA THR A 30 7.48 -2.17 3.71
C THR A 30 8.80 -1.63 3.17
N ASP A 31 9.90 -2.25 3.57
CA ASP A 31 11.15 -2.13 2.82
C ASP A 31 11.15 -3.03 1.57
N ARG A 32 12.27 -3.04 0.84
CA ARG A 32 12.44 -3.84 -0.39
C ARG A 32 12.51 -5.35 -0.15
N SER A 33 12.72 -5.78 1.10
CA SER A 33 12.68 -7.19 1.49
C SER A 33 11.29 -7.63 1.94
N GLY A 34 10.33 -6.70 2.04
CA GLY A 34 8.96 -6.98 2.48
C GLY A 34 8.77 -6.90 4.00
N LYS A 35 9.77 -6.45 4.74
CA LYS A 35 9.66 -6.20 6.18
C LYS A 35 8.80 -4.96 6.42
N ILE A 36 7.84 -5.07 7.33
CA ILE A 36 6.91 -4.00 7.67
C ILE A 36 7.63 -2.90 8.45
N LEU A 37 7.62 -1.68 7.91
CA LEU A 37 8.13 -0.47 8.54
C LEU A 37 7.02 0.30 9.27
N ALA A 38 5.79 0.24 8.74
CA ALA A 38 4.61 0.83 9.34
C ALA A 38 3.34 0.10 8.87
N HIS A 39 2.34 -0.03 9.73
CA HIS A 39 1.08 -0.74 9.45
C HIS A 39 -0.02 -0.17 10.34
N ASP A 40 -1.28 -0.13 9.92
CA ASP A 40 -2.40 0.27 10.81
C ASP A 40 -2.46 -0.55 12.11
N ASP A 41 -2.23 -1.87 12.08
CA ASP A 41 -1.91 -2.66 13.27
C ASP A 41 -0.41 -2.58 13.65
N ARG A 42 -0.13 -1.85 14.73
CA ARG A 42 1.24 -1.67 15.26
C ARG A 42 1.92 -2.97 15.65
N SER A 43 1.17 -4.00 16.02
CA SER A 43 1.74 -5.28 16.45
C SER A 43 2.49 -6.01 15.32
N LEU A 44 2.21 -5.65 14.07
CA LEU A 44 2.80 -6.24 12.88
C LEU A 44 4.10 -5.55 12.44
N VAL A 45 4.45 -4.41 13.03
CA VAL A 45 5.67 -3.68 12.66
C VAL A 45 6.90 -4.55 12.95
N GLY A 46 7.77 -4.70 11.95
CA GLY A 46 8.95 -5.55 12.00
C GLY A 46 8.73 -6.99 11.51
N SER A 47 7.48 -7.41 11.31
CA SER A 47 7.16 -8.71 10.70
C SER A 47 7.22 -8.66 9.17
N GLN A 48 7.01 -9.81 8.53
CA GLN A 48 7.07 -9.98 7.08
C GLN A 48 5.66 -9.82 6.46
N PHE A 49 5.51 -8.93 5.48
CA PHE A 49 4.24 -8.76 4.75
C PHE A 49 4.12 -9.75 3.57
N LEU A 50 5.07 -9.68 2.64
CA LEU A 50 5.19 -10.57 1.50
C LEU A 50 6.64 -11.04 1.39
N PRO A 51 6.92 -12.27 0.95
CA PRO A 51 8.28 -12.71 0.74
C PRO A 51 8.96 -11.87 -0.36
N PRO A 52 10.30 -11.69 -0.32
CA PRO A 52 11.02 -10.81 -1.24
C PRO A 52 10.75 -11.10 -2.72
N GLU A 53 10.62 -12.37 -3.09
CA GLU A 53 10.30 -12.83 -4.45
C GLU A 53 8.94 -12.33 -4.93
N GLU A 54 7.91 -12.39 -4.08
CA GLU A 54 6.57 -11.90 -4.43
C GLU A 54 6.51 -10.38 -4.47
N LEU A 55 7.22 -9.71 -3.55
CA LEU A 55 7.33 -8.26 -3.57
C LEU A 55 8.06 -7.78 -4.84
N ALA A 56 9.07 -8.52 -5.30
CA ALA A 56 9.77 -8.22 -6.55
C ALA A 56 8.85 -8.36 -7.78
N LEU A 57 7.94 -9.34 -7.78
CA LEU A 57 6.93 -9.50 -8.84
C LEU A 57 5.96 -8.32 -8.93
N LEU A 58 5.68 -7.63 -7.82
CA LEU A 58 4.88 -6.39 -7.86
C LEU A 58 5.57 -5.30 -8.68
N ALA A 59 6.90 -5.29 -8.70
CA ALA A 59 7.72 -4.27 -9.36
C ALA A 59 7.18 -2.85 -9.11
N PRO A 60 7.08 -2.40 -7.84
CA PRO A 60 6.48 -1.12 -7.51
C PRO A 60 7.24 0.03 -8.18
N THR A 61 6.49 0.96 -8.74
CA THR A 61 7.02 2.15 -9.43
C THR A 61 6.50 3.42 -8.76
N GLY A 62 6.97 4.58 -9.22
CA GLY A 62 6.37 5.85 -8.85
C GLY A 62 4.89 5.98 -9.26
N GLU A 63 4.40 5.21 -10.24
CA GLU A 63 2.99 5.17 -10.63
C GLU A 63 2.20 4.13 -9.82
N GLU A 64 0.94 4.43 -9.54
CA GLU A 64 -0.01 3.56 -8.85
C GLU A 64 -0.31 2.31 -9.67
N LYS A 65 -0.15 1.14 -9.05
CA LYS A 65 -0.55 -0.15 -9.60
C LYS A 65 -1.53 -0.82 -8.65
N TRP A 66 -2.30 -1.76 -9.17
CA TRP A 66 -3.23 -2.53 -8.36
C TRP A 66 -3.35 -3.97 -8.86
N ARG A 67 -3.86 -4.85 -7.99
CA ARG A 67 -4.32 -6.19 -8.33
C ARG A 67 -5.41 -6.64 -7.37
N VAL A 68 -6.24 -7.58 -7.78
CA VAL A 68 -7.17 -8.27 -6.86
C VAL A 68 -6.43 -9.46 -6.28
N VAL A 69 -6.47 -9.59 -4.96
CA VAL A 69 -5.81 -10.69 -4.24
C VAL A 69 -6.84 -11.44 -3.42
N ARG A 70 -6.66 -12.75 -3.32
CA ARG A 70 -7.40 -13.57 -2.38
C ARG A 70 -6.48 -13.91 -1.22
N GLU A 71 -6.88 -13.47 -0.04
CA GLU A 71 -6.16 -13.72 1.19
C GLU A 71 -6.31 -15.18 1.60
N GLU A 72 -5.20 -15.83 1.88
CA GLU A 72 -5.15 -17.21 2.32
C GLU A 72 -5.71 -17.32 3.76
N GLY A 73 -6.47 -18.37 4.04
CA GLY A 73 -7.09 -18.59 5.36
C GLY A 73 -8.46 -17.92 5.53
N THR A 74 -8.60 -16.61 5.26
CA THR A 74 -9.91 -15.92 5.35
C THR A 74 -10.74 -16.07 4.08
N GLY A 75 -10.08 -16.32 2.93
CA GLY A 75 -10.71 -16.32 1.62
C GLY A 75 -11.20 -14.95 1.16
N ARG A 76 -10.90 -13.89 1.91
CA ARG A 76 -11.29 -12.51 1.65
C ARG A 76 -10.67 -12.05 0.33
N ARG A 77 -11.49 -11.43 -0.53
CA ARG A 77 -11.00 -10.76 -1.75
C ARG A 77 -10.69 -9.31 -1.41
N SER A 78 -9.49 -8.88 -1.75
CA SER A 78 -8.99 -7.54 -1.47
C SER A 78 -8.50 -6.88 -2.75
N PHE A 79 -8.77 -5.59 -2.89
CA PHE A 79 -8.21 -4.76 -3.93
C PHE A 79 -6.91 -4.14 -3.40
N LEU A 80 -5.75 -4.69 -3.79
CA LEU A 80 -4.45 -4.23 -3.33
C LEU A 80 -3.95 -3.13 -4.26
N VAL A 81 -3.82 -1.91 -3.75
CA VAL A 81 -3.19 -0.77 -4.44
C VAL A 81 -1.79 -0.57 -3.86
N TYR A 82 -0.80 -0.41 -4.73
CA TYR A 82 0.60 -0.30 -4.33
C TYR A 82 1.40 0.63 -5.26
N ARG A 83 2.43 1.26 -4.70
CA ARG A 83 3.42 2.08 -5.39
C ARG A 83 4.71 2.14 -4.57
N GLU A 84 5.79 2.64 -5.16
CA GLU A 84 7.00 2.95 -4.42
C GLU A 84 6.75 4.14 -3.46
N PHE A 85 7.06 3.94 -2.18
CA PHE A 85 6.93 4.98 -1.16
C PHE A 85 8.22 5.81 -1.09
N LEU A 86 8.13 7.09 -1.48
CA LEU A 86 9.22 8.06 -1.43
C LEU A 86 8.91 9.11 -0.35
N PRO A 87 9.52 9.06 0.85
CA PRO A 87 9.05 9.80 2.04
C PRO A 87 9.05 11.33 1.94
N ARG A 88 9.69 11.93 0.92
CA ARG A 88 9.65 13.35 0.56
C ARG A 88 9.98 13.40 -0.93
N GLY A 89 9.25 14.22 -1.70
CA GLY A 89 9.31 14.29 -3.17
C GLY A 89 10.61 13.77 -3.78
N GLY A 90 10.58 12.54 -4.30
CA GLY A 90 11.60 12.09 -5.24
C GLY A 90 11.62 13.03 -6.46
N PRO A 91 12.70 13.05 -7.25
CA PRO A 91 12.89 14.05 -8.30
C PRO A 91 11.65 14.12 -9.16
N GLU A 92 10.96 15.26 -9.05
CA GLU A 92 9.82 15.65 -9.85
C GLU A 92 10.27 15.58 -11.31
N ARG A 93 9.99 14.45 -11.96
CA ARG A 93 10.08 14.39 -13.41
C ARG A 93 8.95 15.27 -13.90
N ARG A 94 9.28 16.53 -14.17
CA ARG A 94 8.45 17.50 -14.90
C ARG A 94 7.83 16.79 -16.10
N ARG A 95 6.61 16.27 -15.96
CA ARG A 95 5.81 15.82 -17.10
C ARG A 95 5.15 17.07 -17.64
N GLY A 96 5.66 17.51 -18.79
CA GLY A 96 5.14 18.65 -19.52
C GLY A 96 3.67 18.51 -19.85
N GLN A 97 3.00 19.66 -19.84
CA GLN A 97 1.96 20.09 -20.78
C GLN A 97 0.93 19.02 -21.21
N GLY A 98 -0.20 19.00 -20.49
CA GLY A 98 -1.55 18.88 -21.07
C GLY A 98 -1.97 17.55 -21.69
N ARG A 99 -2.67 16.73 -20.90
CA ARG A 99 -3.88 16.01 -21.34
C ARG A 99 -4.67 15.59 -20.09
N PHE A 100 -5.95 15.94 -20.01
CA PHE A 100 -6.84 15.34 -19.02
C PHE A 100 -6.93 13.83 -19.30
N PRO A 101 -6.60 12.93 -18.35
CA PRO A 101 -6.69 11.50 -18.57
C PRO A 101 -8.16 11.09 -18.66
N GLY A 102 -8.49 10.20 -19.59
CA GLY A 102 -9.82 9.60 -19.64
C GLY A 102 -10.01 8.60 -18.48
N PRO A 103 -11.22 8.07 -18.25
CA PRO A 103 -11.49 7.13 -17.16
C PRO A 103 -10.60 5.87 -17.16
N ARG A 104 -9.99 5.53 -18.30
CA ARG A 104 -9.08 4.38 -18.48
C ARG A 104 -7.63 4.67 -18.06
N ASP A 105 -7.28 5.93 -17.87
CA ASP A 105 -5.93 6.37 -17.52
C ASP A 105 -5.76 6.62 -16.01
N LEU A 106 -6.88 6.66 -15.26
CA LEU A 106 -6.88 6.78 -13.79
C LEU A 106 -6.55 5.45 -13.09
N PHE A 107 -6.68 4.34 -13.80
CA PHE A 107 -6.39 3.00 -13.32
C PHE A 107 -5.68 2.22 -14.44
N PRO A 108 -4.33 2.21 -14.50
CA PRO A 108 -3.63 1.35 -15.45
C PRO A 108 -4.10 -0.10 -15.25
N ALA A 109 -4.29 -0.82 -16.35
CA ALA A 109 -4.64 -2.24 -16.30
C ALA A 109 -3.65 -2.99 -15.40
N PRO A 110 -4.11 -3.99 -14.63
CA PRO A 110 -3.21 -4.75 -13.79
C PRO A 110 -2.11 -5.37 -14.66
N PRO A 111 -0.85 -5.45 -14.19
CA PRO A 111 0.14 -6.27 -14.88
C PRO A 111 -0.43 -7.69 -15.01
N ASP A 112 -0.15 -8.35 -16.15
CA ASP A 112 -0.67 -9.67 -16.57
C ASP A 112 -0.20 -10.85 -15.70
N LEU A 113 -0.12 -10.63 -14.39
CA LEU A 113 0.10 -11.65 -13.38
C LEU A 113 -1.27 -12.16 -12.97
N SER A 114 -1.58 -13.39 -13.40
CA SER A 114 -2.83 -14.09 -13.08
C SER A 114 -3.26 -13.87 -11.63
N ASP A 115 -4.58 -13.81 -11.40
CA ASP A 115 -5.31 -13.82 -10.11
C ASP A 115 -4.90 -15.00 -9.18
N GLY A 116 -3.62 -15.09 -8.86
CA GLY A 116 -3.04 -16.12 -8.01
C GLY A 116 -3.30 -15.79 -6.54
N PRO A 117 -3.54 -16.80 -5.69
CA PRO A 117 -3.60 -16.60 -4.25
C PRO A 117 -2.26 -16.03 -3.76
N LEU A 118 -2.29 -15.17 -2.75
CA LEU A 118 -1.07 -14.80 -2.05
C LEU A 118 -0.73 -15.88 -1.02
N PRO A 119 0.37 -16.63 -1.17
CA PRO A 119 0.85 -17.51 -0.12
C PRO A 119 1.28 -16.67 1.08
N GLY A 120 0.75 -16.98 2.26
CA GLY A 120 1.30 -16.43 3.50
C GLY A 120 0.82 -15.05 3.93
N VAL A 121 -0.19 -14.46 3.28
CA VAL A 121 -0.93 -13.35 3.90
C VAL A 121 -1.79 -13.94 5.01
N ARG A 122 -1.23 -13.98 6.23
CA ARG A 122 -2.02 -14.32 7.41
C ARG A 122 -3.10 -13.26 7.56
N GLY A 123 -4.33 -13.63 7.23
CA GLY A 123 -5.48 -12.81 7.52
C GLY A 123 -5.54 -12.48 9.01
N VAL A 124 -5.42 -11.19 9.31
CA VAL A 124 -5.70 -10.65 10.62
C VAL A 124 -7.22 -10.80 10.84
N PRO A 125 -7.66 -11.51 11.89
CA PRO A 125 -9.08 -11.60 12.20
C PRO A 125 -9.63 -10.20 12.50
N PRO A 126 -10.88 -9.89 12.14
CA PRO A 126 -11.49 -8.63 12.54
C PRO A 126 -11.48 -8.54 14.07
N GLY A 127 -10.81 -7.50 14.59
CA GLY A 127 -10.84 -7.19 16.01
C GLY A 127 -12.28 -7.04 16.49
N ARG A 128 -12.63 -7.78 17.54
CA ARG A 128 -13.89 -7.61 18.26
C ARG A 128 -13.95 -6.27 18.97
#